data_AF-A0A527Y8T7-F1
#
_entry.id   AF-A0A527Y8T7-F1
#
_cell.length_a   1.000
_cell.length_b   1.000
_cell.length_c   1.000
_cell.angle_alpha   90.00
_cell.angle_beta   90.00
_cell.angle_gamma   90.00
#
_symmetry.space_group_name_H-M   'P 1'
#
loop_
_entity.id
_entity.type
_entity.pdbx_description
1 polymer ?
#
loop_
_entity_poly.entity_id
_entity_poly.type
_entity_poly.pdbx_seq_one_letter_code
_entity_poly.pdbx_strand_id
1 'polypeptide(L)' 'EDFALLLPSMHHVQLDLKAQLEVPYQPIEHVYFPEAGIASVVATMTGGRQSEVGIIGYDGMTGVAVILGQDSSPN' A
#
# COMPACT_ATOMS: atom_id res chain seq x y z
N GLU A 1 1.94 8.45 -18.94
CA GLU A 1 1.35 9.81 -18.88
C GLU A 1 0.44 9.99 -17.67
N ASP A 2 -0.10 8.90 -17.09
CA ASP A 2 -1.06 8.93 -15.99
C ASP A 2 -0.46 9.29 -14.62
N PHE A 3 0.76 8.82 -14.32
CA PHE A 3 1.46 9.19 -13.08
C PHE A 3 1.64 10.71 -12.94
N ALA A 4 1.85 11.41 -14.06
CA ALA A 4 1.98 12.87 -14.07
C ALA A 4 0.68 13.59 -13.69
N LEU A 5 -0.48 12.94 -13.83
CA LEU A 5 -1.77 13.48 -13.39
C LEU A 5 -1.93 13.39 -11.87
N LEU A 6 -1.24 12.46 -11.23
CA LEU A 6 -1.26 12.29 -9.76
C LEU A 6 -0.28 13.25 -9.08
N LEU A 7 0.85 13.59 -9.73
CA LEU A 7 1.90 14.45 -9.18
C LEU A 7 1.39 15.72 -8.46
N PRO A 8 0.39 16.47 -8.98
CA PRO A 8 -0.10 17.68 -8.29
C PRO A 8 -0.79 17.42 -6.94
N SER A 9 -1.31 16.20 -6.74
CA SER A 9 -1.99 15.77 -5.50
C SER A 9 -1.12 14.86 -4.64
N MET A 10 0.12 14.61 -5.05
CA MET A 10 1.07 13.80 -4.29
C MET A 10 1.81 14.65 -3.27
N HIS A 11 2.04 14.06 -2.11
CA HIS A 11 2.86 14.62 -1.06
C HIS A 11 3.96 13.63 -0.70
N HIS A 12 5.21 14.09 -0.71
CA HIS A 12 6.30 13.28 -0.19
C HIS A 12 6.12 13.11 1.32
N VAL A 13 6.17 11.86 1.76
CA VAL A 13 6.09 11.48 3.16
C VAL A 13 7.27 10.58 3.48
N GLN A 14 7.80 10.75 4.69
CA GLN A 14 8.85 9.87 5.20
C GLN A 14 8.19 8.81 6.06
N LEU A 15 8.38 7.55 5.71
CA LEU A 15 7.79 6.42 6.41
C LEU A 15 8.82 5.82 7.37
N ASP A 16 8.40 5.59 8.60
CA ASP A 16 9.20 4.86 9.58
C ASP A 16 9.34 3.39 9.20
N LEU A 17 10.39 2.74 9.70
CA LEU A 17 10.57 1.30 9.52
C LEU A 17 9.37 0.54 10.11
N LYS A 18 8.74 -0.31 9.31
CA LYS A 18 7.48 -1.02 9.65
C LYS A 18 6.29 -0.10 9.90
N ALA A 19 6.26 1.07 9.26
CA ALA A 19 5.05 1.88 9.18
C ALA A 19 3.89 1.03 8.62
N GLN A 20 2.74 1.10 9.28
CA GLN A 20 1.54 0.42 8.81
C GLN A 20 0.86 1.30 7.75
N LEU A 21 0.89 0.83 6.49
CA LEU A 21 0.36 1.59 5.34
C LEU A 21 -1.10 1.23 5.04
N GLU A 22 -1.47 -0.02 5.28
CA GLU A 22 -2.83 -0.53 5.15
C GLU A 22 -3.17 -1.38 6.38
N VAL A 23 -4.46 -1.39 6.72
CA VAL A 23 -5.00 -2.27 7.76
C VAL A 23 -6.08 -3.13 7.12
N PRO A 24 -6.07 -4.46 7.34
CA PRO A 24 -7.10 -5.34 6.81
C PRO A 24 -8.50 -4.83 7.14
N TYR A 25 -9.36 -4.77 6.11
CA TYR A 25 -10.76 -4.38 6.18
C TYR A 25 -11.03 -2.95 6.66
N GLN A 26 -10.02 -2.09 6.69
CA GLN A 26 -10.22 -0.66 6.91
C GLN A 26 -10.23 0.10 5.58
N PRO A 27 -10.89 1.27 5.53
CA PRO A 27 -10.80 2.16 4.39
C PRO A 27 -9.35 2.52 4.07
N ILE A 28 -8.97 2.43 2.79
CA ILE A 28 -7.67 2.88 2.30
C ILE A 28 -7.73 4.40 2.18
N GLU A 29 -7.16 5.09 3.17
CA GLU A 29 -7.13 6.55 3.19
C GLU A 29 -6.07 7.13 2.26
N HIS A 30 -4.96 6.40 2.07
CA HIS A 30 -3.80 6.84 1.32
C HIS A 30 -3.20 5.72 0.48
N VAL A 31 -2.73 6.07 -0.71
CA VAL A 31 -1.94 5.21 -1.61
C VAL A 31 -0.51 5.71 -1.63
N TYR A 32 0.45 4.79 -1.53
CA TYR A 32 1.87 5.11 -1.46
C TYR A 32 2.60 4.58 -2.70
N PHE A 33 3.47 5.43 -3.23
CA PHE A 33 4.42 5.10 -4.30
C PHE A 33 5.83 5.15 -3.69
N PRO A 34 6.46 4.00 -3.40
CA PRO A 34 7.77 3.98 -2.77
C PRO A 34 8.83 4.60 -3.69
N GLU A 35 9.54 5.64 -3.26
CA GLU A 35 10.68 6.20 -4.02
C GLU A 35 12.03 5.62 -3.56
N ALA A 36 12.06 5.05 -2.35
CA ALA A 36 13.21 4.37 -1.79
C ALA A 36 12.75 3.30 -0.79
N GLY A 37 13.49 2.20 -0.70
CA GLY A 37 13.15 1.06 0.15
C GLY A 37 12.07 0.15 -0.45
N ILE A 38 11.44 -0.64 0.41
CA ILE A 38 10.37 -1.59 0.04
C ILE A 38 9.24 -1.54 1.07
N ALA A 39 8.00 -1.73 0.62
CA ALA A 39 6.85 -2.05 1.46
C ALA A 39 6.53 -3.55 1.33
N SER A 40 6.23 -4.21 2.44
CA SER A 40 5.85 -5.62 2.46
C SER A 40 4.35 -5.74 2.68
N VAL A 41 3.71 -6.63 1.91
CA VAL A 41 2.28 -6.94 2.04
C VAL A 41 2.15 -8.26 2.79
N VAL A 42 1.45 -8.23 3.91
CA VAL A 42 1.33 -9.37 4.82
C VAL A 42 -0.14 -9.76 4.94
N ALA A 43 -0.49 -10.94 4.45
CA ALA A 43 -1.82 -11.49 4.65
C ALA A 43 -1.92 -12.13 6.04
N THR A 44 -3.00 -11.80 6.76
CA THR A 44 -3.33 -12.50 8.01
C THR A 44 -4.23 -13.69 7.70
N MET A 45 -3.72 -14.90 7.92
CA MET A 45 -4.46 -16.14 7.75
C MET A 45 -5.34 -16.44 8.97
N THR A 46 -6.32 -17.33 8.78
CA THR A 46 -7.15 -17.87 9.87
C THR A 46 -6.27 -18.44 10.99
N GLY A 47 -6.49 -17.97 12.22
CA GLY A 47 -5.67 -18.33 13.38
C GLY A 47 -4.54 -17.34 13.71
N GLY A 48 -4.51 -16.16 13.06
CA GLY A 48 -3.57 -15.08 13.39
C GLY A 48 -2.16 -15.28 12.83
N ARG A 49 -1.96 -16.27 11.95
CA ARG A 49 -0.68 -16.49 11.30
C ARG A 49 -0.49 -15.47 10.18
N GLN A 50 0.58 -14.69 10.27
CA GLN A 50 0.96 -13.73 9.24
C GLN A 50 1.83 -14.43 8.19
N SER A 51 1.54 -14.18 6.91
CA SER A 51 2.35 -14.65 5.78
C SER A 51 2.60 -13.48 4.85
N GLU A 52 3.86 -13.26 4.48
CA GLU A 52 4.19 -12.33 3.41
C GLU A 52 3.63 -12.86 2.09
N VAL A 53 2.91 -12.00 1.37
CA VAL A 53 2.26 -12.33 0.10
C VAL A 53 2.77 -11.47 -1.05
N GLY A 54 3.53 -10.42 -0.77
CA GLY A 54 4.13 -9.58 -1.80
C GLY A 54 5.06 -8.51 -1.24
N ILE A 55 5.85 -7.94 -2.14
CA ILE A 55 6.73 -6.81 -1.88
C ILE A 55 6.47 -5.75 -2.95
N ILE A 56 6.39 -4.50 -2.53
CA ILE A 56 6.18 -3.32 -3.37
C ILE A 56 7.45 -2.47 -3.28
N GLY A 57 8.09 -2.26 -4.43
CA GLY A 57 9.30 -1.44 -4.56
C GLY A 57 9.05 -0.17 -5.38
N TYR A 58 10.13 0.37 -5.96
CA TYR A 58 10.14 1.65 -6.68
C TYR A 58 9.10 1.77 -7.81
N ASP A 59 8.87 0.69 -8.54
CA ASP A 59 7.95 0.67 -9.68
C ASP A 59 6.51 0.28 -9.30
N GLY A 60 6.21 0.19 -7.99
CA GLY A 60 4.94 -0.30 -7.47
C GLY A 60 4.13 0.76 -6.72
N MET A 61 2.91 0.37 -6.35
CA MET A 61 2.04 1.15 -5.46
C MET A 61 1.31 0.26 -4.47
N THR A 62 0.98 0.81 -3.31
CA THR A 62 0.07 0.17 -2.34
C THR A 62 -1.39 0.38 -2.76
N GLY A 63 -2.34 -0.24 -2.06
CA GLY A 63 -3.76 0.09 -2.18
C GLY A 63 -4.38 -0.22 -3.55
N VAL A 64 -3.88 -1.23 -4.27
CA VAL A 64 -4.37 -1.61 -5.61
C VAL A 64 -5.89 -1.89 -5.63
N ALA A 65 -6.46 -2.26 -4.49
CA ALA A 65 -7.91 -2.38 -4.30
C ALA A 65 -8.69 -1.12 -4.71
N VAL A 66 -8.13 0.07 -4.48
CA VAL A 66 -8.73 1.36 -4.86
C VAL A 66 -8.90 1.49 -6.38
N ILE A 67 -7.93 1.01 -7.15
CA ILE A 67 -8.03 0.98 -8.63
C ILE A 67 -9.19 0.09 -9.08
N LEU A 68 -9.46 -1.00 -8.34
CA LEU A 68 -10.55 -1.93 -8.61
C LEU A 68 -11.91 -1.42 -8.08
N GLY A 69 -11.98 -0.17 -7.62
CA GLY A 69 -13.19 0.44 -7.06
C GLY A 69 -13.59 -0.12 -5.70
N GLN A 70 -12.64 -0.70 -4.97
CA GLN A 70 -12.83 -1.18 -3.60
C GLN A 70 -12.15 -0.22 -2.62
N ASP A 71 -12.85 0.14 -1.55
CA ASP A 71 -12.32 1.07 -0.56
C ASP A 71 -11.48 0.37 0.52
N SER A 72 -11.37 -0.97 0.51
CA SER A 72 -10.62 -1.73 1.52
C SER A 72 -9.94 -2.97 0.95
N SER A 73 -8.80 -3.36 1.54
CA SER A 73 -8.04 -4.57 1.25
C SER A 73 -8.18 -5.59 2.41
N PRO A 74 -8.17 -6.91 2.14
CA PRO A 74 -8.12 -7.93 3.20
C PRO A 74 -6.69 -8.17 3.76
N ASN A 75 -5.69 -7.48 3.20
CA ASN A 75 -4.28 -7.53 3.62
C ASN A 75 -3.87 -6.27 4.36
#